data_AF-A0A2V8KGD4-F1
#
_entry.id   AF-A0A2V8KGD4-F1
#
_cell.length_a   1.000
_cell.length_b   1.000
_cell.length_c   1.000
_cell.angle_alpha   90.00
_cell.angle_beta   90.00
_cell.angle_gamma   90.00
#
_symmetry.space_group_name_H-M   'P 1'
#
loop_
_entity.id
_entity.type
_entity.pdbx_description
1 polymer ?
#
loop_
_entity_poly.entity_id
_entity_poly.type
_entity_poly.pdbx_seq_one_letter_code
_entity_poly.pdbx_strand_id
1 'polypeptide(L)'
;METMKWRATLILGVAVGLAVHLAAQSSPELIIRNGLVVTADARSQTDVRIRNGTIAEIGRNLAPAAGAREIDARGMLVLPGGVDPHSHLSAEVPPDLTPGSIVEDYTSGSAAALAGGVTTITNFVSRQGNENVTAFLDRNIALVEKFGVADFMIHINVGDDPSWLTPQVLATMVNRGFTSTKTFMRETYFDTHAVGFVKLFRTSGAAGILSMIHCEDASIITDLSELMVAEGRGGLNNLPASRPVVAEVLAVERAVAIAEATGAPIYIVHLSSERALRIAEDGQARGLPIYVETRPMYLHLTQERFLQPDAGLYAGSPPLRDKKDQDALWAGIAKGTIHTVGTDHGARTREEKMDPTLNVITRREGVSNVQVYRPMLYSEGVRTGRITAEQFVAVTATNPAKMFGMYPRKGTIQVGSDGDVVIW
;
A
#
# COMPACT_ATOMS: atom_id res chain seq x y z
N MET A 1 -72.26 32.31 -29.68
CA MET A 1 -71.40 31.53 -28.76
C MET A 1 -69.97 31.69 -29.23
N GLU A 2 -69.38 32.79 -28.80
CA GLU A 2 -68.04 33.27 -29.14
C GLU A 2 -67.13 33.15 -27.91
N THR A 3 -65.88 32.75 -28.18
CA THR A 3 -64.60 33.22 -27.58
C THR A 3 -64.35 33.20 -26.07
N MET A 4 -63.26 32.51 -25.68
CA MET A 4 -62.13 32.97 -24.81
C MET A 4 -61.13 31.80 -24.71
N LYS A 5 -59.90 31.79 -25.26
CA LYS A 5 -58.65 32.57 -25.06
C LYS A 5 -57.96 32.39 -23.68
N TRP A 6 -56.63 32.13 -23.76
CA TRP A 6 -55.52 32.25 -22.77
C TRP A 6 -55.33 31.03 -21.82
N ARG A 7 -54.12 30.53 -21.46
CA ARG A 7 -52.69 30.91 -21.59
C ARG A 7 -51.79 29.68 -21.30
N ALA A 8 -50.72 29.54 -22.09
CA ALA A 8 -49.31 29.29 -21.69
C ALA A 8 -49.02 28.73 -20.28
N THR A 9 -48.11 27.76 -20.11
CA THR A 9 -46.67 28.06 -19.94
C THR A 9 -45.79 26.81 -20.17
N LEU A 10 -44.65 27.05 -20.81
CA LEU A 10 -43.51 26.16 -21.06
C LEU A 10 -43.11 25.27 -19.87
N ILE A 11 -42.90 23.98 -20.13
CA ILE A 11 -41.86 23.17 -19.46
C ILE A 11 -41.09 22.43 -20.56
N LEU A 12 -40.30 23.19 -21.31
CA LEU A 12 -39.30 22.67 -22.23
C LEU A 12 -37.97 23.33 -21.84
N GLY A 13 -37.32 22.84 -20.79
CA GLY A 13 -36.14 23.52 -20.25
C GLY A 13 -35.30 22.79 -19.20
N VAL A 14 -35.53 21.51 -18.90
CA VAL A 14 -34.73 20.82 -17.85
C VAL A 14 -34.11 19.49 -18.29
N ALA A 15 -34.52 18.90 -19.41
CA ALA A 15 -34.00 17.58 -19.83
C ALA A 15 -32.73 17.61 -20.72
N VAL A 16 -32.21 18.79 -21.10
CA VAL A 16 -31.01 18.92 -21.96
C VAL A 16 -29.81 19.50 -21.21
N GLY A 17 -29.98 19.88 -19.94
CA GLY A 17 -28.93 20.51 -19.12
C GLY A 17 -28.15 19.57 -18.19
N LEU A 18 -28.47 18.26 -18.14
CA LEU A 18 -27.90 17.32 -17.17
C LEU A 18 -27.02 16.22 -17.76
N ALA A 19 -26.70 16.30 -19.06
CA ALA A 19 -25.74 15.39 -19.73
C ALA A 19 -24.45 16.09 -20.18
N VAL A 20 -24.23 17.35 -19.77
CA VAL A 20 -23.04 18.14 -20.10
C VAL A 20 -22.43 18.66 -18.80
N HIS A 21 -21.77 17.77 -18.06
CA HIS A 21 -20.80 17.95 -16.95
C HIS A 21 -20.85 16.62 -16.17
N LEU A 22 -20.08 15.58 -16.51
CA LEU A 22 -18.65 15.48 -16.27
C LEU A 22 -18.06 14.35 -17.15
N ALA A 23 -18.05 14.55 -18.46
CA ALA A 23 -16.84 14.18 -19.18
C ALA A 23 -15.99 15.45 -19.10
N ALA A 24 -15.12 15.56 -18.10
CA ALA A 24 -13.96 16.42 -18.30
C ALA A 24 -13.27 15.82 -19.52
N GLN A 25 -13.52 16.40 -20.71
CA GLN A 25 -12.74 16.11 -21.90
C GLN A 25 -11.33 16.55 -21.55
N SER A 26 -10.55 15.65 -20.94
CA SER A 26 -9.11 15.75 -20.94
C SER A 26 -8.73 15.96 -22.40
N SER A 27 -8.01 17.04 -22.70
CA SER A 27 -7.40 17.19 -24.02
C SER A 27 -6.79 15.83 -24.38
N PRO A 28 -7.04 15.30 -25.59
CA PRO A 28 -6.55 13.98 -26.00
C PRO A 28 -5.03 13.88 -25.89
N GLU A 29 -4.35 15.03 -25.79
CA GLU A 29 -2.94 15.20 -25.51
C GLU A 29 -2.69 16.14 -24.32
N LEU A 30 -1.76 15.71 -23.45
CA LEU A 30 -1.12 16.50 -22.40
C LEU A 30 0.40 16.48 -22.65
N ILE A 31 1.07 17.62 -22.52
CA ILE A 31 2.54 17.71 -22.52
C ILE A 31 3.02 18.35 -21.22
N ILE A 32 3.89 17.64 -20.51
CA ILE A 32 4.64 18.16 -19.36
C ILE A 32 5.99 18.65 -19.89
N ARG A 33 6.29 19.93 -19.71
CA ARG A 33 7.45 20.61 -20.29
C ARG A 33 8.49 20.98 -19.27
N ASN A 34 9.75 21.05 -19.69
CA ASN A 34 10.85 21.64 -18.92
C ASN A 34 11.08 21.03 -17.52
N GLY A 35 10.61 19.81 -17.27
CA GLY A 35 10.82 19.10 -16.01
C GLY A 35 12.12 18.31 -16.00
N LEU A 36 12.62 18.02 -14.79
CA LEU A 36 13.65 17.00 -14.59
C LEU A 36 12.95 15.65 -14.37
N VAL A 37 12.84 14.83 -15.41
CA VAL A 37 12.30 13.48 -15.30
C VAL A 37 13.26 12.61 -14.51
N VAL A 38 12.77 11.94 -13.47
CA VAL A 38 13.57 11.01 -12.64
C VAL A 38 12.87 9.65 -12.61
N THR A 39 13.58 8.61 -13.02
CA THR A 39 13.20 7.20 -12.83
C THR A 39 14.11 6.56 -11.79
N ALA A 40 13.91 5.27 -11.47
CA ALA A 40 14.82 4.55 -10.59
C ALA A 40 16.24 4.38 -11.19
N ASP A 41 16.40 4.53 -12.51
CA ASP A 41 17.65 4.23 -13.21
C ASP A 41 18.38 5.49 -13.71
N ALA A 42 17.66 6.58 -13.98
CA ALA A 42 18.24 7.78 -14.57
C ALA A 42 17.43 9.05 -14.28
N ARG A 43 18.07 10.20 -14.55
CA ARG A 43 17.41 11.51 -14.59
C ARG A 43 17.75 12.27 -15.88
N SER A 44 16.79 12.98 -16.46
CA SER A 44 17.01 13.78 -17.67
C SER A 44 16.07 14.97 -17.79
N GLN A 45 16.58 16.08 -18.32
CA GLN A 45 15.78 17.24 -18.68
C GLN A 45 15.09 16.98 -20.03
N THR A 46 13.78 16.73 -20.00
CA THR A 46 12.99 16.36 -21.17
C THR A 46 11.51 16.69 -20.98
N ASP A 47 10.78 16.82 -22.09
CA ASP A 47 9.31 16.90 -22.09
C ASP A 47 8.72 15.48 -22.14
N VAL A 48 7.51 15.31 -21.58
CA VAL A 48 6.75 14.06 -21.57
C VAL A 48 5.38 14.32 -22.18
N ARG A 49 5.05 13.60 -23.26
CA ARG A 49 3.74 13.65 -23.92
C ARG A 49 2.90 12.45 -23.49
N ILE A 50 1.71 12.73 -22.99
CA ILE A 50 0.68 11.73 -22.65
C ILE A 50 -0.46 11.87 -23.64
N ARG A 51 -0.90 10.76 -24.24
CA ARG A 51 -2.09 10.68 -25.10
C ARG A 51 -2.96 9.53 -24.64
N ASN A 52 -4.27 9.77 -24.51
CA ASN A 52 -5.25 8.76 -24.12
C ASN A 52 -4.84 7.95 -22.87
N GLY A 53 -4.22 8.60 -21.88
CA GLY A 53 -3.79 7.96 -20.64
C GLY A 53 -2.48 7.18 -20.72
N THR A 54 -1.73 7.24 -21.84
CA THR A 54 -0.44 6.56 -22.01
C THR A 54 0.66 7.54 -22.38
N ILE A 55 1.88 7.33 -21.87
CA ILE A 55 3.06 8.08 -22.28
C ILE A 55 3.39 7.71 -23.73
N ALA A 56 3.15 8.64 -24.64
CA ALA A 56 3.28 8.42 -26.08
C ALA A 56 4.67 8.81 -26.61
N GLU A 57 5.31 9.80 -26.01
CA GLU A 57 6.61 10.30 -26.47
C GLU A 57 7.36 10.99 -25.33
N ILE A 58 8.68 10.82 -25.32
CA ILE A 58 9.60 11.51 -24.41
C ILE A 58 10.68 12.14 -25.28
N GLY A 59 10.87 13.44 -25.16
CA GLY A 59 11.85 14.16 -25.96
C GLY A 59 11.95 15.62 -25.58
N ARG A 60 12.96 16.31 -26.10
CA ARG A 60 13.12 17.75 -25.87
C ARG A 60 12.30 18.54 -26.89
N ASN A 61 11.71 19.64 -26.44
CA ASN A 61 11.03 20.62 -27.29
C ASN A 61 9.88 20.00 -28.11
N LEU A 62 9.05 19.15 -27.49
CA LEU A 62 7.94 18.49 -28.20
C LEU A 62 6.90 19.50 -28.68
N ALA A 63 6.66 19.57 -29.99
CA ALA A 63 5.69 20.53 -30.55
C ALA A 63 4.25 20.12 -30.20
N PRO A 64 3.46 20.94 -29.47
CA PRO A 64 2.12 20.57 -29.06
C PRO A 64 1.17 20.41 -30.25
N ALA A 65 0.31 19.39 -30.20
CA ALA A 65 -0.83 19.32 -31.12
C ALA A 65 -1.83 20.44 -30.82
N ALA A 66 -2.66 20.81 -31.80
CA ALA A 66 -3.70 21.80 -31.60
C ALA A 66 -4.66 21.36 -30.46
N GLY A 67 -4.82 22.20 -29.44
CA GLY A 67 -5.66 21.92 -28.28
C GLY A 67 -5.01 21.01 -27.21
N ALA A 68 -3.72 20.68 -27.34
CA ALA A 68 -2.98 20.00 -26.28
C ALA A 68 -2.95 20.85 -25.01
N ARG A 69 -3.12 20.20 -23.86
CA ARG A 69 -2.88 20.84 -22.56
C ARG A 69 -1.37 20.83 -22.31
N GLU A 70 -0.81 21.96 -21.94
CA GLU A 70 0.61 22.07 -21.58
C GLU A 70 0.75 22.40 -20.09
N ILE A 71 1.71 21.75 -19.42
CA ILE A 71 2.08 22.04 -18.03
C ILE A 71 3.58 22.35 -17.99
N ASP A 72 3.96 23.54 -17.53
CA ASP A 72 5.38 23.90 -17.32
C ASP A 72 5.85 23.37 -15.96
N ALA A 73 6.80 22.44 -15.97
CA ALA A 73 7.41 21.80 -14.80
C ALA A 73 8.84 22.32 -14.54
N ARG A 74 9.16 23.53 -15.00
CA ARG A 74 10.48 24.14 -14.80
C ARG A 74 10.86 24.22 -13.33
N GLY A 75 12.02 23.67 -12.98
CA GLY A 75 12.53 23.63 -11.62
C GLY A 75 11.89 22.55 -10.73
N MET A 76 10.96 21.78 -11.29
CA MET A 76 10.27 20.68 -10.61
C MET A 76 10.86 19.33 -11.05
N LEU A 77 10.68 18.30 -10.23
CA LEU A 77 10.90 16.93 -10.66
C LEU A 77 9.63 16.39 -11.34
N VAL A 78 9.82 15.48 -12.29
CA VAL A 78 8.73 14.75 -12.94
C VAL A 78 8.95 13.27 -12.64
N LEU A 79 8.13 12.73 -11.75
CA LEU A 79 8.29 11.41 -11.16
C LEU A 79 7.17 10.47 -11.63
N PRO A 80 7.40 9.15 -11.69
CA PRO A 80 6.30 8.20 -11.77
C PRO A 80 5.30 8.40 -10.62
N GLY A 81 4.03 8.14 -10.91
CA GLY A 81 3.00 7.96 -9.91
C GLY A 81 3.44 6.95 -8.84
N GLY A 82 3.23 7.31 -7.57
CA GLY A 82 3.57 6.44 -6.46
C GLY A 82 2.68 5.19 -6.45
N VAL A 83 3.25 4.07 -6.01
CA VAL A 83 2.55 2.81 -5.78
C VAL A 83 2.69 2.48 -4.30
N ASP A 84 1.58 2.52 -3.57
CA ASP A 84 1.55 2.11 -2.16
C ASP A 84 1.14 0.62 -2.03
N PRO A 85 2.09 -0.28 -1.74
CA PRO A 85 1.84 -1.72 -1.70
C PRO A 85 1.11 -2.18 -0.43
N HIS A 86 0.75 -1.28 0.50
CA HIS A 86 0.15 -1.70 1.75
C HIS A 86 -0.84 -0.66 2.30
N SER A 87 -2.13 -0.83 2.00
CA SER A 87 -3.20 -0.05 2.64
C SER A 87 -4.40 -0.93 3.00
N HIS A 88 -5.18 -0.48 3.98
CA HIS A 88 -6.38 -1.12 4.49
C HIS A 88 -7.52 -0.12 4.43
N LEU A 89 -8.32 -0.26 3.38
CA LEU A 89 -9.48 0.57 3.12
C LEU A 89 -10.74 -0.27 3.20
N SER A 90 -11.85 0.36 3.58
CA SER A 90 -13.15 -0.29 3.45
C SER A 90 -13.69 -0.06 2.04
N ALA A 91 -14.23 -1.09 1.41
CA ALA A 91 -14.78 -0.94 0.07
C ALA A 91 -16.14 -0.21 0.06
N GLU A 92 -16.88 -0.25 1.16
CA GLU A 92 -18.19 0.41 1.32
C GLU A 92 -18.37 0.85 2.77
N VAL A 93 -19.23 1.85 2.99
CA VAL A 93 -19.89 2.13 4.27
C VAL A 93 -21.24 1.43 4.29
N PRO A 94 -21.40 0.26 4.95
CA PRO A 94 -22.69 -0.38 5.06
C PRO A 94 -23.75 0.58 5.61
N PRO A 95 -24.96 0.61 5.04
CA PRO A 95 -25.99 1.58 5.39
C PRO A 95 -26.53 1.46 6.83
N ASP A 96 -26.27 0.33 7.49
CA ASP A 96 -26.67 0.00 8.86
C ASP A 96 -25.53 0.17 9.89
N LEU A 97 -24.35 0.57 9.44
CA LEU A 97 -23.24 0.85 10.36
C LEU A 97 -23.46 2.16 11.12
N THR A 98 -22.98 2.17 12.36
CA THR A 98 -22.91 3.37 13.19
C THR A 98 -22.13 4.45 12.43
N PRO A 99 -22.64 5.68 12.29
CA PRO A 99 -21.90 6.79 11.69
C PRO A 99 -20.51 6.91 12.33
N GLY A 100 -19.44 6.86 11.52
CA GLY A 100 -18.04 6.96 11.99
C GLY A 100 -17.29 5.64 12.20
N SER A 101 -17.90 4.48 11.96
CA SER A 101 -17.23 3.16 12.06
C SER A 101 -16.28 2.84 10.89
N ILE A 102 -16.42 3.55 9.77
CA ILE A 102 -15.49 3.52 8.64
C ILE A 102 -15.00 4.94 8.43
N VAL A 103 -13.71 5.12 8.66
CA VAL A 103 -13.05 6.44 8.60
C VAL A 103 -12.62 6.78 7.18
N GLU A 104 -12.28 5.76 6.38
CA GLU A 104 -11.83 5.91 5.00
C GLU A 104 -12.28 4.72 4.15
N ASP A 105 -12.80 5.03 2.96
CA ASP A 105 -13.23 4.08 1.94
C ASP A 105 -12.35 4.16 0.67
N TYR A 106 -12.66 3.40 -0.36
CA TYR A 106 -11.88 3.42 -1.61
C TYR A 106 -11.86 4.79 -2.28
N THR A 107 -12.95 5.56 -2.19
CA THR A 107 -13.05 6.89 -2.82
C THR A 107 -12.21 7.91 -2.08
N SER A 108 -12.41 8.05 -0.77
CA SER A 108 -11.67 8.97 0.10
C SER A 108 -10.19 8.59 0.20
N GLY A 109 -9.86 7.30 0.34
CA GLY A 109 -8.49 6.80 0.35
C GLY A 109 -7.76 7.03 -0.98
N SER A 110 -8.45 6.84 -2.11
CA SER A 110 -7.91 7.20 -3.43
C SER A 110 -7.62 8.71 -3.53
N ALA A 111 -8.55 9.55 -3.07
CA ALA A 111 -8.37 11.00 -3.12
C ALA A 111 -7.17 11.45 -2.26
N ALA A 112 -7.03 10.90 -1.05
CA ALA A 112 -5.89 11.14 -0.17
C ALA A 112 -4.57 10.68 -0.81
N ALA A 113 -4.56 9.49 -1.43
CA ALA A 113 -3.42 8.94 -2.14
C ALA A 113 -2.98 9.84 -3.31
N LEU A 114 -3.90 10.23 -4.18
CA LEU A 114 -3.62 11.11 -5.32
C LEU A 114 -3.10 12.47 -4.87
N ALA A 115 -3.65 13.04 -3.79
CA ALA A 115 -3.15 14.28 -3.19
C ALA A 115 -1.71 14.16 -2.64
N GLY A 116 -1.28 12.94 -2.28
CA GLY A 116 0.09 12.61 -1.88
C GLY A 116 1.02 12.19 -3.03
N GLY A 117 0.53 12.23 -4.27
CA GLY A 117 1.25 11.75 -5.46
C GLY A 117 1.25 10.23 -5.61
N VAL A 118 0.36 9.49 -4.96
CA VAL A 118 0.20 8.04 -5.11
C VAL A 118 -0.93 7.78 -6.11
N THR A 119 -0.62 7.17 -7.24
CA THR A 119 -1.60 6.90 -8.31
C THR A 119 -2.08 5.46 -8.32
N THR A 120 -1.41 4.58 -7.58
CA THR A 120 -1.85 3.20 -7.38
C THR A 120 -1.77 2.83 -5.91
N ILE A 121 -2.90 2.40 -5.36
CA ILE A 121 -3.02 1.98 -3.96
C ILE A 121 -3.41 0.52 -3.88
N THR A 122 -3.45 -0.01 -2.65
CA THR A 122 -3.76 -1.42 -2.42
C THR A 122 -4.90 -1.64 -1.46
N ASN A 123 -5.41 -2.85 -1.45
CA ASN A 123 -6.16 -3.33 -0.31
C ASN A 123 -5.94 -4.82 -0.05
N PHE A 124 -6.13 -5.24 1.20
CA PHE A 124 -6.14 -6.65 1.60
C PHE A 124 -7.58 -7.13 1.74
N VAL A 125 -7.96 -8.13 0.96
CA VAL A 125 -9.34 -8.64 0.91
C VAL A 125 -9.41 -10.10 1.31
N SER A 126 -10.45 -10.46 2.03
CA SER A 126 -10.69 -11.83 2.51
C SER A 126 -11.89 -12.44 1.81
N ARG A 127 -11.79 -13.73 1.49
CA ARG A 127 -12.93 -14.52 0.99
C ARG A 127 -13.96 -14.68 2.11
N GLN A 128 -15.23 -14.49 1.80
CA GLN A 128 -16.29 -14.59 2.81
C GLN A 128 -16.75 -16.04 2.94
N GLY A 129 -16.60 -16.68 4.11
CA GLY A 129 -17.17 -18.01 4.39
C GLY A 129 -17.03 -19.02 3.22
N ASN A 130 -18.18 -19.49 2.71
CA ASN A 130 -18.24 -20.46 1.60
C ASN A 130 -18.34 -19.79 0.21
N GLU A 131 -18.02 -18.50 0.07
CA GLU A 131 -18.01 -17.75 -1.19
C GLU A 131 -17.15 -18.47 -2.24
N ASN A 132 -17.72 -18.65 -3.44
CA ASN A 132 -16.98 -19.22 -4.56
C ASN A 132 -15.81 -18.29 -4.95
N VAL A 133 -14.64 -18.86 -5.27
CA VAL A 133 -13.44 -18.08 -5.61
C VAL A 133 -13.68 -17.09 -6.76
N THR A 134 -14.38 -17.50 -7.82
CA THR A 134 -14.65 -16.59 -8.95
C THR A 134 -15.55 -15.43 -8.52
N ALA A 135 -16.59 -15.72 -7.73
CA ALA A 135 -17.47 -14.69 -7.19
C ALA A 135 -16.74 -13.73 -6.26
N PHE A 136 -15.82 -14.24 -5.44
CA PHE A 136 -14.94 -13.44 -4.59
C PHE A 136 -14.08 -12.48 -5.41
N LEU A 137 -13.42 -12.97 -6.47
CA LEU A 137 -12.60 -12.11 -7.32
C LEU A 137 -13.44 -11.10 -8.10
N ASP A 138 -14.60 -11.50 -8.66
CA ASP A 138 -15.54 -10.61 -9.35
C ASP A 138 -16.01 -9.47 -8.44
N ARG A 139 -16.41 -9.81 -7.22
CA ARG A 139 -16.86 -8.82 -6.23
C ARG A 139 -15.80 -7.77 -5.96
N ASN A 140 -14.54 -8.17 -5.76
CA ASN A 140 -13.47 -7.22 -5.46
C ASN A 140 -13.13 -6.34 -6.66
N ILE A 141 -13.15 -6.86 -7.89
CA ILE A 141 -12.99 -6.04 -9.10
C ILE A 141 -14.13 -5.02 -9.19
N ALA A 142 -15.38 -5.46 -9.05
CA ALA A 142 -16.54 -4.58 -9.13
C ALA A 142 -16.52 -3.48 -8.06
N LEU A 143 -16.00 -3.76 -6.86
CA LEU A 143 -15.86 -2.76 -5.80
C LEU A 143 -14.80 -1.69 -6.16
N VAL A 144 -13.67 -2.10 -6.74
CA VAL A 144 -12.66 -1.17 -7.25
C VAL A 144 -13.24 -0.32 -8.39
N GLU A 145 -13.90 -0.93 -9.38
CA GLU A 145 -14.49 -0.22 -10.51
C GLU A 145 -15.57 0.78 -10.09
N LYS A 146 -16.31 0.46 -9.02
CA LYS A 146 -17.39 1.31 -8.51
C LYS A 146 -16.89 2.49 -7.68
N PHE A 147 -15.86 2.29 -6.86
CA PHE A 147 -15.49 3.25 -5.80
C PHE A 147 -14.06 3.81 -5.93
N GLY A 148 -13.18 3.15 -6.68
CA GLY A 148 -11.81 3.58 -6.87
C GLY A 148 -11.70 4.85 -7.71
N VAL A 149 -10.84 5.78 -7.28
CA VAL A 149 -10.48 6.98 -8.05
C VAL A 149 -9.02 6.89 -8.52
N ALA A 150 -8.16 6.26 -7.73
CA ALA A 150 -6.83 5.82 -8.12
C ALA A 150 -6.90 4.40 -8.70
N ASP A 151 -5.81 3.94 -9.31
CA ASP A 151 -5.70 2.54 -9.69
C ASP A 151 -5.45 1.66 -8.46
N PHE A 152 -5.84 0.39 -8.54
CA PHE A 152 -5.72 -0.56 -7.44
C PHE A 152 -4.94 -1.81 -7.80
N MET A 153 -4.24 -2.32 -6.79
CA MET A 153 -3.78 -3.69 -6.70
C MET A 153 -4.41 -4.36 -5.48
N ILE A 154 -4.81 -5.62 -5.58
CA ILE A 154 -5.50 -6.33 -4.50
C ILE A 154 -4.71 -7.54 -4.01
N HIS A 155 -4.48 -7.58 -2.70
CA HIS A 155 -3.84 -8.69 -2.00
C HIS A 155 -4.89 -9.62 -1.40
N ILE A 156 -4.71 -10.93 -1.56
CA ILE A 156 -5.65 -11.92 -1.01
C ILE A 156 -5.20 -12.39 0.37
N ASN A 157 -5.97 -12.10 1.41
CA ASN A 157 -5.78 -12.72 2.72
C ASN A 157 -6.09 -14.21 2.62
N VAL A 158 -5.15 -15.05 3.06
CA VAL A 158 -5.30 -16.50 3.03
C VAL A 158 -6.36 -16.98 4.02
N GLY A 159 -6.46 -16.32 5.17
CA GLY A 159 -7.25 -16.79 6.31
C GLY A 159 -6.51 -17.86 7.11
N ASP A 160 -7.25 -18.53 7.98
CA ASP A 160 -6.75 -19.58 8.88
C ASP A 160 -6.51 -20.93 8.19
N ASP A 161 -7.28 -21.22 7.14
CA ASP A 161 -7.15 -22.41 6.31
C ASP A 161 -6.50 -22.08 4.95
N PRO A 162 -5.24 -22.50 4.70
CA PRO A 162 -4.60 -22.33 3.40
C PRO A 162 -5.07 -23.33 2.32
N SER A 163 -5.87 -24.34 2.65
CA SER A 163 -6.17 -25.47 1.76
C SER A 163 -7.04 -25.11 0.54
N TRP A 164 -7.81 -24.02 0.61
CA TRP A 164 -8.66 -23.57 -0.49
C TRP A 164 -7.87 -22.95 -1.66
N LEU A 165 -6.62 -22.53 -1.42
CA LEU A 165 -5.72 -21.99 -2.44
C LEU A 165 -5.00 -23.12 -3.20
N THR A 166 -5.78 -23.93 -3.91
CA THR A 166 -5.26 -25.01 -4.76
C THR A 166 -4.51 -24.45 -5.98
N PRO A 167 -3.67 -25.25 -6.67
CA PRO A 167 -3.00 -24.80 -7.90
C PRO A 167 -3.95 -24.22 -8.96
N GLN A 168 -5.16 -24.77 -9.09
CA GLN A 168 -6.19 -24.27 -10.01
C GLN A 168 -6.74 -22.90 -9.59
N VAL A 169 -6.94 -22.69 -8.28
CA VAL A 169 -7.35 -21.40 -7.73
C VAL A 169 -6.26 -20.36 -7.93
N LEU A 170 -5.00 -20.70 -7.63
CA LEU A 170 -3.85 -19.82 -7.85
C LEU A 170 -3.70 -19.42 -9.32
N ALA A 171 -3.84 -20.37 -10.26
CA ALA A 171 -3.83 -20.06 -11.69
C ALA A 171 -4.99 -19.12 -12.09
N THR A 172 -6.18 -19.31 -11.51
CA THR A 172 -7.33 -18.42 -11.72
C THR A 172 -7.06 -17.01 -11.21
N MET A 173 -6.44 -16.88 -10.04
CA MET A 173 -6.03 -15.60 -9.46
C MET A 173 -5.05 -14.86 -10.38
N VAL A 174 -4.00 -15.54 -10.85
CA VAL A 174 -2.97 -14.95 -11.74
C VAL A 174 -3.58 -14.49 -13.06
N ASN A 175 -4.43 -15.32 -13.70
CA ASN A 175 -5.11 -14.96 -14.94
C ASN A 175 -6.00 -13.73 -14.81
N ARG A 176 -6.38 -13.37 -13.58
CA ARG A 176 -7.21 -12.22 -13.26
C ARG A 176 -6.44 -11.06 -12.64
N GLY A 177 -5.11 -11.13 -12.58
CA GLY A 177 -4.25 -10.05 -12.08
C GLY A 177 -4.03 -10.04 -10.56
N PHE A 178 -4.46 -11.08 -9.84
CA PHE A 178 -4.21 -11.21 -8.39
C PHE A 178 -2.90 -12.00 -8.17
N THR A 179 -1.80 -11.28 -7.94
CA THR A 179 -0.44 -11.83 -7.95
C THR A 179 0.19 -11.94 -6.56
N SER A 180 -0.60 -11.82 -5.49
CA SER A 180 -0.08 -11.85 -4.12
C SER A 180 -1.09 -12.35 -3.08
N THR A 181 -0.56 -12.96 -2.03
CA THR A 181 -1.32 -13.45 -0.87
C THR A 181 -0.74 -12.88 0.42
N LYS A 182 -1.55 -12.80 1.48
CA LYS A 182 -1.14 -12.32 2.81
C LYS A 182 -1.51 -13.32 3.90
N THR A 183 -0.57 -13.62 4.79
CA THR A 183 -0.81 -14.40 6.02
C THR A 183 -0.05 -13.78 7.21
N PHE A 184 -0.33 -14.30 8.41
CA PHE A 184 0.09 -13.71 9.67
C PHE A 184 0.70 -14.74 10.61
N MET A 185 2.01 -14.67 10.86
CA MET A 185 2.67 -15.52 11.88
C MET A 185 2.33 -15.08 13.31
N ARG A 186 1.75 -13.87 13.47
CA ARG A 186 1.25 -13.36 14.74
C ARG A 186 -0.03 -14.04 15.22
N GLU A 187 -0.65 -14.87 14.38
CA GLU A 187 -1.88 -15.57 14.68
C GLU A 187 -1.60 -17.07 14.89
N THR A 188 -2.19 -17.67 15.93
CA THR A 188 -1.95 -19.06 16.32
C THR A 188 -2.39 -20.08 15.27
N TYR A 189 -3.28 -19.70 14.35
CA TYR A 189 -3.65 -20.57 13.23
C TYR A 189 -2.47 -20.87 12.31
N PHE A 190 -1.48 -19.98 12.22
CA PHE A 190 -0.32 -20.20 11.36
C PHE A 190 0.46 -21.44 11.84
N ASP A 191 0.66 -21.55 13.15
CA ASP A 191 1.34 -22.71 13.76
C ASP A 191 0.50 -23.97 13.66
N THR A 192 -0.79 -23.85 13.96
CA THR A 192 -1.75 -24.96 13.87
C THR A 192 -1.78 -25.57 12.47
N HIS A 193 -1.62 -24.74 11.43
CA HIS A 193 -1.65 -25.15 10.02
C HIS A 193 -0.30 -24.96 9.30
N ALA A 194 0.83 -24.99 10.02
CA ALA A 194 2.14 -24.61 9.47
C ALA A 194 2.53 -25.40 8.21
N VAL A 195 2.26 -26.71 8.19
CA VAL A 195 2.50 -27.56 7.01
C VAL A 195 1.68 -27.10 5.80
N GLY A 196 0.45 -26.66 6.03
CA GLY A 196 -0.44 -26.11 4.99
C GLY A 196 0.13 -24.83 4.40
N PHE A 197 0.58 -23.88 5.23
CA PHE A 197 1.20 -22.65 4.76
C PHE A 197 2.51 -22.89 3.99
N VAL A 198 3.37 -23.79 4.47
CA VAL A 198 4.61 -24.14 3.74
C VAL A 198 4.30 -24.74 2.36
N LYS A 199 3.28 -25.60 2.26
CA LYS A 199 2.81 -26.11 0.95
C LYS A 199 2.29 -24.97 0.08
N LEU A 200 1.46 -24.10 0.64
CA LEU A 200 0.91 -22.93 -0.06
C LEU A 200 2.02 -22.06 -0.64
N PHE A 201 3.01 -21.67 0.15
CA PHE A 201 4.10 -20.81 -0.33
C PHE A 201 4.85 -21.44 -1.51
N ARG A 202 5.17 -22.74 -1.44
CA ARG A 202 5.77 -23.46 -2.58
C ARG A 202 4.90 -23.38 -3.83
N THR A 203 3.60 -23.64 -3.69
CA THR A 203 2.66 -23.60 -4.83
C THR A 203 2.40 -22.19 -5.35
N SER A 204 2.34 -21.18 -4.48
CA SER A 204 2.23 -19.77 -4.84
C SER A 204 3.45 -19.32 -5.63
N GLY A 205 4.66 -19.64 -5.17
CA GLY A 205 5.89 -19.34 -5.88
C GLY A 205 5.93 -19.97 -7.29
N ALA A 206 5.55 -21.24 -7.41
CA ALA A 206 5.47 -21.91 -8.70
C ALA A 206 4.42 -21.31 -9.65
N ALA A 207 3.38 -20.66 -9.11
CA ALA A 207 2.35 -19.97 -9.87
C ALA A 207 2.70 -18.51 -10.20
N GLY A 208 3.84 -17.98 -9.70
CA GLY A 208 4.19 -16.56 -9.86
C GLY A 208 3.45 -15.62 -8.90
N ILE A 209 3.00 -16.13 -7.74
CA ILE A 209 2.34 -15.35 -6.69
C ILE A 209 3.33 -15.07 -5.55
N LEU A 210 3.43 -13.81 -5.16
CA LEU A 210 4.27 -13.34 -4.06
C LEU A 210 3.54 -13.53 -2.71
N SER A 211 4.17 -14.25 -1.78
CA SER A 211 3.59 -14.50 -0.45
C SER A 211 4.06 -13.44 0.56
N MET A 212 3.13 -12.63 1.03
CA MET A 212 3.35 -11.57 2.01
C MET A 212 3.10 -12.10 3.43
N ILE A 213 4.00 -11.79 4.36
CA ILE A 213 3.94 -12.35 5.72
C ILE A 213 4.11 -11.27 6.78
N HIS A 214 3.12 -11.13 7.67
CA HIS A 214 3.30 -10.42 8.93
C HIS A 214 4.17 -11.27 9.85
N CYS A 215 5.39 -10.81 10.12
CA CYS A 215 6.39 -11.55 10.89
C CYS A 215 6.48 -11.06 12.34
N GLU A 216 5.62 -11.58 13.22
CA GLU A 216 5.82 -11.57 14.67
C GLU A 216 5.37 -12.95 15.19
N ASP A 217 6.08 -13.55 16.13
CA ASP A 217 5.71 -14.85 16.67
C ASP A 217 4.47 -14.78 17.58
N ALA A 218 3.43 -15.56 17.26
CA ALA A 218 2.16 -15.58 18.00
C ALA A 218 2.32 -15.96 19.49
N SER A 219 3.20 -16.92 19.80
CA SER A 219 3.34 -17.43 21.16
C SER A 219 3.96 -16.38 22.09
N ILE A 220 5.03 -15.73 21.64
CA ILE A 220 5.75 -14.71 22.42
C ILE A 220 4.86 -13.49 22.66
N ILE A 221 4.19 -12.99 21.62
CA ILE A 221 3.36 -11.78 21.78
C ILE A 221 2.11 -12.04 22.63
N THR A 222 1.56 -13.26 22.60
CA THR A 222 0.37 -13.61 23.39
C THR A 222 0.74 -13.69 24.86
N ASP A 223 1.75 -14.49 25.20
CA ASP A 223 2.24 -14.68 26.57
C ASP A 223 2.60 -13.33 27.22
N LEU A 224 3.42 -12.52 26.55
CA LEU A 224 3.85 -11.23 27.12
C LEU A 224 2.72 -10.21 27.24
N SER A 225 1.75 -10.21 26.32
CA SER A 225 0.61 -9.30 26.41
C SER A 225 -0.32 -9.69 27.57
N GLU A 226 -0.62 -10.98 27.72
CA GLU A 226 -1.44 -11.51 28.81
C GLU A 226 -0.78 -11.31 30.17
N LEU A 227 0.52 -11.63 30.28
CA LEU A 227 1.31 -11.41 31.48
C LEU A 227 1.28 -9.94 31.91
N MET A 228 1.52 -9.01 30.98
CA MET A 228 1.51 -7.59 31.32
C MET A 228 0.12 -7.09 31.73
N VAL A 229 -0.96 -7.57 31.13
CA VAL A 229 -2.31 -7.24 31.60
C VAL A 229 -2.55 -7.78 33.01
N ALA A 230 -2.16 -9.03 33.28
CA ALA A 230 -2.30 -9.66 34.59
C ALA A 230 -1.48 -8.94 35.70
N GLU A 231 -0.32 -8.39 35.35
CA GLU A 231 0.54 -7.60 36.25
C GLU A 231 0.10 -6.13 36.42
N GLY A 232 -1.01 -5.70 35.79
CA GLY A 232 -1.44 -4.29 35.81
C GLY A 232 -0.55 -3.35 34.96
N ARG A 233 0.26 -3.92 34.06
CA ARG A 233 1.19 -3.22 33.15
C ARG A 233 0.68 -3.17 31.71
N GLY A 234 -0.58 -3.52 31.46
CA GLY A 234 -1.18 -3.61 30.12
C GLY A 234 -1.42 -2.27 29.39
N GLY A 235 -1.02 -1.12 29.94
CA GLY A 235 -1.19 0.18 29.29
C GLY A 235 -0.46 0.28 27.94
N LEU A 236 -1.00 1.07 27.01
CA LEU A 236 -0.45 1.22 25.64
C LEU A 236 0.98 1.78 25.61
N ASN A 237 1.41 2.44 26.69
CA ASN A 237 2.80 2.85 26.87
C ASN A 237 3.80 1.68 26.91
N ASN A 238 3.33 0.47 27.21
CA ASN A 238 4.12 -0.76 27.22
C ASN A 238 3.97 -1.58 25.93
N LEU A 239 3.36 -1.04 24.86
CA LEU A 239 3.15 -1.79 23.62
C LEU A 239 4.46 -2.36 23.01
N PRO A 240 5.59 -1.63 22.97
CA PRO A 240 6.87 -2.20 22.53
C PRO A 240 7.33 -3.40 23.36
N ALA A 241 7.03 -3.41 24.66
CA ALA A 241 7.40 -4.48 25.58
C ALA A 241 6.50 -5.72 25.45
N SER A 242 5.23 -5.57 25.04
CA SER A 242 4.35 -6.72 24.78
C SER A 242 4.67 -7.44 23.47
N ARG A 243 5.42 -6.76 22.59
CA ARG A 243 5.80 -7.25 21.26
C ARG A 243 7.29 -7.01 21.02
N PRO A 244 8.18 -7.63 21.81
CA PRO A 244 9.61 -7.33 21.75
C PRO A 244 10.20 -7.70 20.39
N VAL A 245 11.32 -7.07 20.03
CA VAL A 245 12.06 -7.33 18.77
C VAL A 245 12.32 -8.82 18.53
N VAL A 246 12.52 -9.62 19.58
CA VAL A 246 12.77 -11.07 19.44
C VAL A 246 11.59 -11.82 18.80
N ALA A 247 10.34 -11.36 18.99
CA ALA A 247 9.17 -11.96 18.34
C ALA A 247 9.20 -11.75 16.82
N GLU A 248 9.63 -10.57 16.36
CA GLU A 248 9.81 -10.27 14.93
C GLU A 248 11.00 -11.06 14.36
N VAL A 249 12.12 -11.10 15.08
CA VAL A 249 13.33 -11.86 14.70
C VAL A 249 12.99 -13.33 14.44
N LEU A 250 12.35 -14.01 15.39
CA LEU A 250 12.01 -15.43 15.26
C LEU A 250 11.11 -15.70 14.03
N ALA A 251 10.11 -14.84 13.81
CA ALA A 251 9.23 -14.96 12.67
C ALA A 251 9.94 -14.70 11.33
N VAL A 252 10.87 -13.74 11.27
CA VAL A 252 11.67 -13.48 10.07
C VAL A 252 12.67 -14.62 9.79
N GLU A 253 13.31 -15.19 10.82
CA GLU A 253 14.16 -16.39 10.66
C GLU A 253 13.36 -17.55 10.06
N ARG A 254 12.14 -17.77 10.57
CA ARG A 254 11.24 -18.78 10.05
C ARG A 254 10.83 -18.49 8.61
N ALA A 255 10.50 -17.25 8.27
CA ALA A 255 10.18 -16.85 6.90
C ALA A 255 11.36 -17.13 5.95
N VAL A 256 12.58 -16.76 6.33
CA VAL A 256 13.79 -17.03 5.54
C VAL A 256 14.04 -18.52 5.37
N ALA A 257 13.92 -19.32 6.43
CA ALA A 257 14.06 -20.78 6.37
C ALA A 257 13.00 -21.44 5.48
N ILE A 258 11.77 -20.93 5.49
CA ILE A 258 10.70 -21.39 4.60
C ILE A 258 11.03 -21.07 3.14
N ALA A 259 11.50 -19.86 2.83
CA ALA A 259 11.93 -19.50 1.47
C ALA A 259 13.06 -20.42 1.00
N GLU A 260 14.04 -20.70 1.84
CA GLU A 260 15.13 -21.64 1.54
C GLU A 260 14.63 -23.06 1.26
N ALA A 261 13.73 -23.58 2.10
CA ALA A 261 13.20 -24.93 1.96
C ALA A 261 12.24 -25.11 0.77
N THR A 262 11.65 -24.02 0.26
CA THR A 262 10.62 -24.07 -0.79
C THR A 262 11.06 -23.47 -2.12
N GLY A 263 12.08 -22.61 -2.12
CA GLY A 263 12.43 -21.74 -3.23
C GLY A 263 11.40 -20.64 -3.51
N ALA A 264 10.36 -20.50 -2.68
CA ALA A 264 9.28 -19.56 -2.92
C ALA A 264 9.68 -18.12 -2.57
N PRO A 265 9.25 -17.12 -3.37
CA PRO A 265 9.46 -15.71 -3.05
C PRO A 265 8.60 -15.30 -1.85
N ILE A 266 9.24 -14.68 -0.86
CA ILE A 266 8.59 -14.19 0.37
C ILE A 266 8.81 -12.70 0.50
N TYR A 267 7.72 -12.00 0.81
CA TYR A 267 7.70 -10.57 1.07
C TYR A 267 7.38 -10.32 2.55
N ILE A 268 8.37 -9.84 3.30
CA ILE A 268 8.22 -9.47 4.71
C ILE A 268 7.62 -8.07 4.75
N VAL A 269 6.34 -7.97 5.14
CA VAL A 269 5.66 -6.69 5.29
C VAL A 269 6.17 -5.95 6.53
N HIS A 270 6.11 -4.61 6.49
CA HIS A 270 6.31 -3.71 7.61
C HIS A 270 7.39 -4.13 8.64
N LEU A 271 8.59 -4.47 8.16
CA LEU A 271 9.74 -4.80 8.99
C LEU A 271 10.19 -3.56 9.78
N SER A 272 10.34 -3.72 11.10
CA SER A 272 10.47 -2.64 12.07
C SER A 272 11.82 -2.55 12.78
N SER A 273 12.61 -3.64 12.83
CA SER A 273 13.83 -3.70 13.65
C SER A 273 15.10 -4.02 12.87
N GLU A 274 16.24 -3.50 13.37
CA GLU A 274 17.56 -3.78 12.83
C GLU A 274 17.85 -5.28 12.82
N ARG A 275 17.53 -5.97 13.91
CA ARG A 275 17.84 -7.40 14.05
C ARG A 275 17.07 -8.25 13.03
N ALA A 276 15.79 -7.97 12.82
CA ALA A 276 15.01 -8.64 11.78
C ALA A 276 15.54 -8.31 10.39
N LEU A 277 15.96 -7.05 10.15
CA LEU A 277 16.56 -6.63 8.88
C LEU A 277 17.84 -7.43 8.57
N ARG A 278 18.72 -7.65 9.56
CA ARG A 278 19.95 -8.44 9.39
C ARG A 278 19.67 -9.88 8.95
N ILE A 279 18.60 -10.49 9.44
CA ILE A 279 18.20 -11.85 9.04
C ILE A 279 17.73 -11.86 7.58
N ALA A 280 16.93 -10.87 7.19
CA ALA A 280 16.54 -10.72 5.79
C ALA A 280 17.74 -10.46 4.87
N GLU A 281 18.71 -9.64 5.31
CA GLU A 281 19.99 -9.42 4.61
C GLU A 281 20.79 -10.72 4.43
N ASP A 282 20.88 -11.56 5.47
CA ASP A 282 21.56 -12.86 5.37
C ASP A 282 20.87 -13.76 4.34
N GLY A 283 19.54 -13.85 4.39
CA GLY A 283 18.77 -14.60 3.40
C GLY A 283 19.02 -14.11 1.97
N GLN A 284 19.01 -12.79 1.75
CA GLN A 284 19.32 -12.18 0.45
C GLN A 284 20.76 -12.46 0.02
N ALA A 285 21.73 -12.37 0.93
CA ALA A 285 23.15 -12.65 0.63
C ALA A 285 23.38 -14.11 0.22
N ARG A 286 22.53 -15.04 0.70
CA ARG A 286 22.49 -16.44 0.26
C ARG A 286 21.74 -16.65 -1.07
N GLY A 287 21.25 -15.58 -1.70
CA GLY A 287 20.51 -15.63 -2.97
C GLY A 287 19.05 -16.04 -2.84
N LEU A 288 18.49 -16.04 -1.63
CA LEU A 288 17.08 -16.38 -1.42
C LEU A 288 16.17 -15.24 -1.88
N PRO A 289 14.97 -15.56 -2.40
CA PRO A 289 14.01 -14.56 -2.88
C PRO A 289 13.25 -13.90 -1.72
N ILE A 290 13.98 -13.14 -0.90
CA ILE A 290 13.48 -12.42 0.28
C ILE A 290 13.36 -10.94 -0.03
N TYR A 291 12.13 -10.44 0.03
CA TYR A 291 11.80 -9.04 -0.20
C TYR A 291 11.32 -8.39 1.10
N VAL A 292 11.67 -7.12 1.28
CA VAL A 292 11.43 -6.41 2.54
C VAL A 292 10.72 -5.10 2.27
N GLU A 293 9.62 -4.90 2.99
CA GLU A 293 8.93 -3.63 3.13
C GLU A 293 9.18 -3.04 4.51
N THR A 294 9.33 -1.72 4.60
CA THR A 294 9.19 -1.00 5.87
C THR A 294 8.08 0.04 5.79
N ARG A 295 7.74 0.66 6.92
CA ARG A 295 6.68 1.67 7.01
C ARG A 295 7.22 3.07 7.20
N PRO A 296 6.51 4.10 6.69
CA PRO A 296 6.86 5.50 6.91
C PRO A 296 7.09 5.84 8.38
N MET A 297 6.21 5.37 9.28
CA MET A 297 6.38 5.70 10.70
C MET A 297 7.69 5.19 11.31
N TYR A 298 8.18 4.02 10.92
CA TYR A 298 9.44 3.49 11.48
C TYR A 298 10.66 4.31 11.04
N LEU A 299 10.54 5.04 9.92
CA LEU A 299 11.59 5.93 9.41
C LEU A 299 11.61 7.31 10.11
N HIS A 300 10.49 7.72 10.72
CA HIS A 300 10.31 9.09 11.23
C HIS A 300 10.07 9.17 12.74
N LEU A 301 9.53 8.11 13.34
CA LEU A 301 9.17 8.04 14.75
C LEU A 301 9.90 6.89 15.44
N THR A 302 10.05 7.01 16.76
CA THR A 302 10.62 5.99 17.63
C THR A 302 9.61 5.60 18.71
N GLN A 303 9.91 4.55 19.46
CA GLN A 303 9.07 4.07 20.55
C GLN A 303 8.80 5.11 21.66
N GLU A 304 9.54 6.22 21.70
CA GLU A 304 9.30 7.35 22.61
C GLU A 304 7.87 7.92 22.49
N ARG A 305 7.20 7.74 21.34
CA ARG A 305 5.79 8.14 21.19
C ARG A 305 4.84 7.38 22.12
N PHE A 306 5.20 6.18 22.55
CA PHE A 306 4.42 5.43 23.53
C PHE A 306 4.57 5.97 24.96
N LEU A 307 5.56 6.82 25.23
CA LEU A 307 5.71 7.48 26.53
C LEU A 307 4.84 8.73 26.67
N GLN A 308 4.18 9.16 25.57
CA GLN A 308 3.35 10.36 25.54
C GLN A 308 1.89 10.03 25.89
N PRO A 309 1.10 11.02 26.36
CA PRO A 309 -0.31 10.83 26.68
C PRO A 309 -1.16 10.36 25.50
N ASP A 310 -0.70 10.55 24.27
CA ASP A 310 -1.37 10.18 23.02
C ASP A 310 -0.84 8.87 22.39
N ALA A 311 -0.19 8.01 23.19
CA ALA A 311 0.39 6.73 22.77
C ALA A 311 -0.50 5.88 21.84
N GLY A 312 -1.82 5.88 22.10
CA GLY A 312 -2.79 5.12 21.31
C GLY A 312 -2.84 5.49 19.82
N LEU A 313 -2.51 6.74 19.47
CA LEU A 313 -2.46 7.19 18.07
C LEU A 313 -1.41 6.46 17.23
N TYR A 314 -0.35 5.96 17.87
CA TYR A 314 0.76 5.29 17.20
C TYR A 314 0.70 3.76 17.35
N ALA A 315 -0.36 3.24 17.98
CA ALA A 315 -0.53 1.80 18.15
C ALA A 315 -0.63 1.08 16.80
N GLY A 316 0.27 0.12 16.60
CA GLY A 316 0.38 -0.73 15.42
C GLY A 316 1.21 -1.97 15.74
N SER A 317 1.29 -2.87 14.77
CA SER A 317 1.99 -4.16 14.90
C SER A 317 2.81 -4.42 13.63
N PRO A 318 4.14 -4.61 13.72
CA PRO A 318 4.98 -4.38 14.91
C PRO A 318 4.90 -2.93 15.45
N PRO A 319 5.20 -2.69 16.73
CA PRO A 319 5.23 -1.33 17.27
C PRO A 319 6.47 -0.54 16.81
N LEU A 320 6.44 0.78 16.99
CA LEU A 320 7.64 1.63 16.84
C LEU A 320 8.80 1.08 17.68
N ARG A 321 10.03 1.24 17.17
CA ARG A 321 11.27 0.72 17.76
C ARG A 321 12.22 1.85 18.16
N ASP A 322 13.42 1.50 18.62
CA ASP A 322 14.42 2.46 19.05
C ASP A 322 15.05 3.22 17.87
N LYS A 323 15.76 4.30 18.19
CA LYS A 323 16.46 5.12 17.19
C LYS A 323 17.43 4.30 16.33
N LYS A 324 18.12 3.31 16.92
CA LYS A 324 19.02 2.42 16.19
C LYS A 324 18.31 1.63 15.08
N ASP A 325 17.07 1.21 15.33
CA ASP A 325 16.27 0.45 14.38
C ASP A 325 15.85 1.37 13.24
N GLN A 326 15.39 2.59 13.55
CA GLN A 326 15.12 3.63 12.55
C GLN A 326 16.34 3.92 11.65
N ASP A 327 17.53 4.05 12.23
CA ASP A 327 18.75 4.29 11.47
C ASP A 327 19.14 3.10 10.58
N ALA A 328 18.96 1.87 11.08
CA ALA A 328 19.16 0.65 10.29
C ALA A 328 18.17 0.56 9.11
N LEU A 329 16.91 0.94 9.29
CA LEU A 329 15.92 0.95 8.22
C LEU A 329 16.28 1.98 7.13
N TRP A 330 16.71 3.19 7.50
CA TRP A 330 17.22 4.16 6.52
C TRP A 330 18.43 3.62 5.74
N ALA A 331 19.38 3.02 6.45
CA ALA A 331 20.54 2.39 5.81
C ALA A 331 20.12 1.22 4.89
N GLY A 332 19.11 0.44 5.29
CA GLY A 332 18.54 -0.66 4.52
C GLY A 332 17.93 -0.20 3.19
N ILE A 333 17.26 0.96 3.17
CA ILE A 333 16.78 1.58 1.92
C ILE A 333 17.96 2.02 1.05
N ALA A 334 18.93 2.74 1.62
CA ALA A 334 20.08 3.24 0.88
C ALA A 334 20.95 2.10 0.28
N LYS A 335 21.01 0.95 0.96
CA LYS A 335 21.71 -0.26 0.50
C LYS A 335 20.89 -1.09 -0.50
N GLY A 336 19.58 -0.87 -0.59
CA GLY A 336 18.67 -1.66 -1.44
C GLY A 336 18.19 -2.98 -0.82
N THR A 337 18.46 -3.21 0.47
CA THR A 337 17.92 -4.36 1.23
C THR A 337 16.41 -4.22 1.44
N ILE A 338 15.97 -3.00 1.76
CA ILE A 338 14.55 -2.64 1.83
C ILE A 338 14.13 -2.24 0.43
N HIS A 339 13.12 -2.95 -0.09
CA HIS A 339 12.70 -2.83 -1.46
C HIS A 339 11.56 -1.82 -1.63
N THR A 340 10.69 -1.72 -0.63
CA THR A 340 9.47 -0.91 -0.70
C THR A 340 9.23 -0.17 0.61
N VAL A 341 8.56 0.98 0.50
CA VAL A 341 7.96 1.67 1.64
C VAL A 341 6.44 1.60 1.46
N GLY A 342 5.77 0.76 2.25
CA GLY A 342 4.32 0.60 2.27
C GLY A 342 3.72 1.29 3.48
N THR A 343 2.59 1.97 3.32
CA THR A 343 2.06 2.85 4.38
C THR A 343 1.49 2.06 5.56
N ASP A 344 0.96 0.87 5.27
CA ASP A 344 0.02 0.14 6.10
C ASP A 344 -1.03 1.12 6.65
N HIS A 345 -1.58 1.93 5.73
CA HIS A 345 -2.61 2.91 6.03
C HIS A 345 -3.84 2.18 6.54
N GLY A 346 -4.32 2.56 7.72
CA GLY A 346 -5.61 2.11 8.23
C GLY A 346 -6.17 3.21 9.11
N ALA A 347 -7.02 4.07 8.55
CA ALA A 347 -7.53 5.24 9.26
C ALA A 347 -8.42 4.80 10.43
N ARG A 348 -8.21 5.47 11.58
CA ARG A 348 -9.02 5.35 12.79
C ARG A 348 -9.25 6.75 13.34
N THR A 349 -10.37 6.96 13.99
CA THR A 349 -10.62 8.23 14.68
C THR A 349 -9.70 8.35 15.90
N ARG A 350 -9.40 9.60 16.28
CA ARG A 350 -8.67 9.86 17.54
C ARG A 350 -9.42 9.29 18.74
N GLU A 351 -10.75 9.36 18.75
CA GLU A 351 -11.59 8.84 19.84
C GLU A 351 -11.42 7.33 20.00
N GLU A 352 -11.55 6.55 18.93
CA GLU A 352 -11.33 5.09 18.96
C GLU A 352 -9.92 4.73 19.45
N LYS A 353 -8.91 5.52 19.06
CA LYS A 353 -7.50 5.25 19.38
C LYS A 353 -7.12 5.65 20.80
N MET A 354 -7.87 6.58 21.39
CA MET A 354 -7.61 7.16 22.72
C MET A 354 -8.59 6.68 23.79
N ASP A 355 -9.43 5.69 23.48
CA ASP A 355 -10.33 5.06 24.46
C ASP A 355 -9.52 4.53 25.66
N PRO A 356 -9.80 5.01 26.90
CA PRO A 356 -9.03 4.65 28.08
C PRO A 356 -9.20 3.19 28.51
N THR A 357 -10.16 2.45 27.96
CA THR A 357 -10.36 1.01 28.21
C THR A 357 -9.38 0.14 27.41
N LEU A 358 -8.66 0.72 26.44
CA LEU A 358 -7.71 -0.01 25.62
C LEU A 358 -6.45 -0.38 26.39
N ASN A 359 -5.95 -1.57 26.08
CA ASN A 359 -4.70 -2.09 26.60
C ASN A 359 -3.87 -2.71 25.46
N VAL A 360 -2.68 -3.23 25.78
CA VAL A 360 -1.79 -3.85 24.80
C VAL A 360 -2.41 -5.00 24.01
N ILE A 361 -3.51 -5.62 24.46
CA ILE A 361 -4.27 -6.66 23.74
C ILE A 361 -5.38 -6.02 22.89
N THR A 362 -6.20 -5.15 23.48
CA THR A 362 -7.44 -4.63 22.87
C THR A 362 -7.25 -3.38 22.00
N ARG A 363 -6.03 -2.84 21.92
CA ARG A 363 -5.64 -1.65 21.15
C ARG A 363 -6.26 -1.60 19.75
N ARG A 364 -6.54 -0.38 19.28
CA ARG A 364 -6.92 -0.13 17.88
C ARG A 364 -5.66 0.07 17.04
N GLU A 365 -5.40 -0.85 16.13
CA GLU A 365 -4.30 -0.74 15.16
C GLU A 365 -4.72 0.13 13.97
N GLY A 366 -3.71 0.70 13.29
CA GLY A 366 -3.90 1.55 12.10
C GLY A 366 -3.42 2.97 12.33
N VAL A 367 -2.85 3.56 11.27
CA VAL A 367 -2.40 4.95 11.20
C VAL A 367 -2.75 5.51 9.83
N SER A 368 -3.13 6.78 9.76
CA SER A 368 -3.38 7.48 8.50
C SER A 368 -2.10 8.18 8.04
N ASN A 369 -1.57 7.79 6.87
CA ASN A 369 -0.36 8.42 6.32
C ASN A 369 -0.20 8.37 4.78
N VAL A 370 -1.14 7.77 4.03
CA VAL A 370 -1.02 7.60 2.56
C VAL A 370 -0.80 8.91 1.79
N GLN A 371 -1.43 10.00 2.22
CA GLN A 371 -1.28 11.31 1.61
C GLN A 371 0.11 11.92 1.87
N VAL A 372 0.71 11.63 3.03
CA VAL A 372 1.88 12.39 3.52
C VAL A 372 3.18 11.58 3.48
N TYR A 373 3.12 10.28 3.22
CA TYR A 373 4.32 9.44 3.32
C TYR A 373 5.39 9.79 2.27
N ARG A 374 4.99 10.05 1.01
CA ARG A 374 5.95 10.46 -0.03
C ARG A 374 6.55 11.83 0.28
N PRO A 375 5.77 12.87 0.67
CA PRO A 375 6.33 14.14 1.12
C PRO A 375 7.31 14.00 2.28
N MET A 376 6.96 13.21 3.30
CA MET A 376 7.83 12.95 4.45
C MET A 376 9.12 12.25 4.03
N LEU A 377 9.02 11.16 3.24
CA LEU A 377 10.17 10.41 2.77
C LEU A 377 11.10 11.26 1.88
N TYR A 378 10.54 12.14 1.05
CA TYR A 378 11.35 13.06 0.24
C TYR A 378 12.05 14.11 1.11
N SER A 379 11.35 14.70 2.08
CA SER A 379 11.92 15.68 3.01
C SER A 379 13.05 15.06 3.83
N GLU A 380 12.77 13.96 4.52
CA GLU A 380 13.71 13.40 5.50
C GLU A 380 14.70 12.41 4.89
N GLY A 381 14.45 11.94 3.66
CA GLY A 381 15.31 11.04 2.91
C GLY A 381 16.15 11.76 1.86
N VAL A 382 15.50 12.37 0.87
CA VAL A 382 16.19 12.95 -0.30
C VAL A 382 16.84 14.29 0.07
N ARG A 383 16.08 15.22 0.69
CA ARG A 383 16.61 16.57 0.97
C ARG A 383 17.72 16.59 2.03
N THR A 384 17.75 15.59 2.91
CA THR A 384 18.80 15.42 3.93
C THR A 384 19.98 14.56 3.45
N GLY A 385 19.89 13.98 2.25
CA GLY A 385 20.97 13.19 1.65
C GLY A 385 21.07 11.74 2.16
N ARG A 386 20.04 11.19 2.81
CA ARG A 386 20.01 9.77 3.22
C ARG A 386 19.85 8.83 2.03
N ILE A 387 19.05 9.24 1.03
CA ILE A 387 18.80 8.49 -0.21
C ILE A 387 18.78 9.44 -1.41
N THR A 388 19.03 8.93 -2.60
CA THR A 388 18.90 9.72 -3.84
C THR A 388 17.44 9.83 -4.30
N ALA A 389 17.17 10.74 -5.24
CA ALA A 389 15.85 10.83 -5.87
C ALA A 389 15.48 9.54 -6.65
N GLU A 390 16.45 8.88 -7.26
CA GLU A 390 16.28 7.58 -7.92
C GLU A 390 15.91 6.48 -6.92
N GLN A 391 16.57 6.43 -5.76
CA GLN A 391 16.22 5.50 -4.69
C GLN A 391 14.83 5.77 -4.12
N PHE A 392 14.44 7.05 -3.99
CA PHE A 392 13.08 7.44 -3.65
C PHE A 392 12.06 6.92 -4.67
N VAL A 393 12.31 7.07 -5.98
CA VAL A 393 11.45 6.50 -7.03
C VAL A 393 11.44 4.97 -6.96
N ALA A 394 12.59 4.34 -6.69
CA ALA A 394 12.70 2.89 -6.58
C ALA A 394 11.76 2.34 -5.51
N VAL A 395 11.83 2.83 -4.27
CA VAL A 395 11.07 2.26 -3.14
C VAL A 395 9.61 2.71 -3.06
N THR A 396 9.23 3.78 -3.77
CA THR A 396 7.86 4.33 -3.75
C THR A 396 7.07 4.09 -5.04
N ALA A 397 7.68 3.55 -6.10
CA ALA A 397 7.01 3.34 -7.38
C ALA A 397 7.55 2.13 -8.15
N THR A 398 8.85 2.12 -8.49
CA THR A 398 9.38 1.12 -9.42
C THR A 398 9.44 -0.29 -8.84
N ASN A 399 9.98 -0.45 -7.62
CA ASN A 399 10.09 -1.75 -6.96
C ASN A 399 8.72 -2.38 -6.66
N PRO A 400 7.75 -1.67 -6.03
CA PRO A 400 6.42 -2.25 -5.84
C PRO A 400 5.76 -2.59 -7.19
N ALA A 401 5.90 -1.76 -8.24
CA ALA A 401 5.37 -2.13 -9.57
C ALA A 401 6.02 -3.41 -10.13
N LYS A 402 7.33 -3.60 -9.98
CA LYS A 402 8.03 -4.82 -10.42
C LYS A 402 7.58 -6.05 -9.63
N MET A 403 7.53 -5.95 -8.31
CA MET A 403 7.23 -7.07 -7.42
C MET A 403 5.84 -7.66 -7.63
N PHE A 404 4.88 -6.82 -7.99
CA PHE A 404 3.50 -7.24 -8.13
C PHE A 404 3.01 -7.31 -9.59
N GLY A 405 3.93 -7.30 -10.56
CA GLY A 405 3.62 -7.56 -11.97
C GLY A 405 2.99 -6.40 -12.74
N MET A 406 3.14 -5.16 -12.26
CA MET A 406 2.64 -3.96 -12.92
C MET A 406 3.71 -3.24 -13.76
N TYR A 407 4.99 -3.57 -13.59
CA TYR A 407 6.08 -2.97 -14.37
C TYR A 407 6.17 -3.57 -15.79
N PRO A 408 6.43 -2.77 -16.85
CA PRO A 408 6.68 -1.33 -16.81
C PRO A 408 5.44 -0.47 -17.05
N ARG A 409 4.23 -1.05 -17.08
CA ARG A 409 2.99 -0.28 -17.23
C ARG A 409 2.87 0.80 -16.16
N LYS A 410 3.29 0.49 -14.93
CA LYS A 410 3.39 1.42 -13.80
C LYS A 410 4.82 1.53 -13.26
N GLY A 411 5.06 2.55 -12.44
CA GLY A 411 6.30 2.72 -11.68
C GLY A 411 7.51 3.22 -12.49
N THR A 412 7.29 3.76 -13.68
CA THR A 412 8.34 4.37 -14.52
C THR A 412 7.76 5.42 -15.48
N ILE A 413 8.62 6.27 -16.04
CA ILE A 413 8.28 7.20 -17.13
C ILE A 413 9.02 6.70 -18.37
N GLN A 414 8.31 5.93 -19.20
CA GLN A 414 8.81 5.45 -20.49
C GLN A 414 7.66 5.39 -21.50
N VAL A 415 7.99 5.40 -22.80
CA VAL A 415 6.99 5.24 -23.86
C VAL A 415 6.24 3.91 -23.69
N GLY A 416 4.91 3.97 -23.74
CA GLY A 416 4.00 2.83 -23.57
C GLY A 416 3.53 2.58 -22.13
N SER A 417 4.10 3.24 -21.13
CA SER A 417 3.58 3.19 -19.75
C SER A 417 2.33 4.03 -19.57
N ASP A 418 1.55 3.75 -18.52
CA ASP A 418 0.42 4.59 -18.12
C ASP A 418 0.92 6.02 -17.83
N GLY A 419 0.07 7.02 -18.13
CA GLY A 419 0.30 8.45 -17.90
C GLY A 419 0.27 8.85 -16.41
N ASP A 420 0.63 7.95 -15.52
CA ASP A 420 0.68 8.12 -14.08
C ASP A 420 1.95 8.91 -13.71
N VAL A 421 1.83 10.23 -13.66
CA VAL A 421 2.96 11.15 -13.48
C VAL A 421 2.66 12.18 -12.37
N VAL A 422 3.67 12.47 -11.56
CA VAL A 422 3.63 13.48 -10.50
C VAL A 422 4.65 14.56 -10.80
N ILE A 423 4.19 15.81 -10.77
CA ILE A 423 5.07 17.00 -10.80
C ILE A 423 5.34 17.35 -9.35
N TRP A 424 6.61 17.25 -8.94
CA TRP A 424 7.06 17.21 -7.55
C TRP A 424 7.92 18.41 -7.18
#